data_AF-A0A3C1W5N7-F1
#
_entry.id   AF-A0A3C1W5N7-F1
#
_cell.length_a   1.000
_cell.length_b   1.000
_cell.length_c   1.000
_cell.angle_alpha   90.00
_cell.angle_beta   90.00
_cell.angle_gamma   90.00
#
_symmetry.space_group_name_H-M   'P 1'
#
loop_
_entity.id
_entity.type
_entity.pdbx_description
1 polymer ?
#
loop_
_entity_poly.entity_id
_entity_poly.type
_entity_poly.pdbx_seq_one_letter_code
_entity_poly.pdbx_strand_id
1 'polypeptide(L)'
;MKLSAASITSAFLIFTILPSFGEGHHEVDEDLDRRTNAEIAVFLEEHCPEALDDINDASEAEDEEFEHELWQTAREVVGEFYILLEDIGREAAEAFISIHRNELIADRIVGELHDGEEEEEEALRLELEEAIANHLEGILDLERMKLERELTEIEERARELEEREQELEALDQNREEAIREQMEELLREEHEEHEEH
;
A
#
# COMPACT_ATOMS: atom_id res chain seq x y z
N MET A 1 19.92 42.84 22.85
CA MET A 1 18.95 41.74 23.08
C MET A 1 19.44 40.54 22.31
N LYS A 2 19.44 39.37 22.95
CA LYS A 2 19.92 38.10 22.40
C LYS A 2 18.92 37.60 21.36
N LEU A 3 19.32 37.53 20.10
CA LEU A 3 18.64 36.71 19.11
C LEU A 3 19.25 35.32 19.28
N SER A 4 18.47 34.40 19.84
CA SER A 4 18.89 33.01 19.98
C SER A 4 19.08 32.45 18.59
N ALA A 5 20.29 31.95 18.34
CA ALA A 5 20.55 30.93 17.33
C ALA A 5 19.62 29.74 17.62
N ALA A 6 18.45 29.73 17.00
CA ALA A 6 17.72 28.50 16.75
C ALA A 6 18.41 27.89 15.53
N SER A 7 19.45 27.12 15.80
CA SER A 7 20.01 26.17 14.86
C SER A 7 18.85 25.33 14.35
N ILE A 8 18.47 25.53 13.09
CA ILE A 8 17.53 24.67 12.38
C ILE A 8 18.29 23.37 12.14
N THR A 9 18.42 22.56 13.18
CA THR A 9 18.64 21.12 13.04
C THR A 9 17.31 20.54 12.59
N SER A 10 16.94 20.80 11.33
CA SER A 10 15.82 20.12 10.69
C SER A 10 16.37 18.84 10.11
N ALA A 11 16.57 17.85 10.99
CA ALA A 11 16.58 16.46 10.58
C ALA A 11 15.14 16.13 10.17
N PHE A 12 14.77 16.47 8.93
CA PHE A 12 13.54 15.96 8.32
C PHE A 12 13.80 14.49 8.00
N LEU A 13 13.60 13.66 9.01
CA LEU A 13 13.38 12.23 8.86
C LEU A 13 12.00 12.05 8.20
N ILE A 14 11.88 12.33 6.90
CA ILE A 14 10.69 11.96 6.11
C ILE A 14 10.71 10.46 5.76
N PHE A 15 11.87 9.80 5.93
CA PHE A 15 12.03 8.35 5.82
C PHE A 15 11.07 7.49 6.67
N THR A 16 10.34 8.07 7.64
CA THR A 16 9.48 7.30 8.56
C THR A 16 7.98 7.39 8.27
N ILE A 17 7.54 8.08 7.21
CA ILE A 17 6.11 8.27 6.92
C ILE A 17 5.62 7.38 5.76
N LEU A 18 6.50 6.66 5.05
CA LEU A 18 6.02 5.47 4.37
C LEU A 18 5.56 4.46 5.42
N PRO A 19 4.35 3.89 5.32
CA PRO A 19 4.10 2.60 5.93
C PRO A 19 5.19 1.67 5.43
N SER A 20 6.02 1.17 6.34
CA SER A 20 6.83 -0.02 6.07
C SER A 20 5.87 -1.11 5.59
N PHE A 21 5.81 -1.32 4.28
CA PHE A 21 5.22 -2.50 3.69
C PHE A 21 6.16 -3.67 3.97
N GLY A 22 6.19 -4.16 5.22
CA GLY A 22 7.13 -5.25 5.51
C GLY A 22 7.38 -5.68 6.94
N GLU A 23 6.53 -5.37 7.93
CA GLU A 23 6.59 -6.12 9.19
C GLU A 23 5.85 -7.47 9.03
N GLY A 24 6.41 -8.39 8.23
CA GLY A 24 5.86 -9.76 8.20
C GLY A 24 6.31 -10.73 7.11
N HIS A 25 6.83 -10.27 5.97
CA HIS A 25 7.21 -11.17 4.87
C HIS A 25 8.42 -10.62 4.09
N HIS A 26 9.63 -10.78 4.65
CA HIS A 26 10.84 -10.85 3.84
C HIS A 26 11.04 -12.29 3.32
N GLU A 27 10.07 -12.79 2.57
CA GLU A 27 10.44 -13.52 1.37
C GLU A 27 10.40 -12.45 0.29
N VAL A 28 11.58 -11.98 -0.12
CA VAL A 28 11.73 -11.17 -1.33
C VAL A 28 11.02 -11.95 -2.41
N ASP A 29 9.85 -11.47 -2.84
CA ASP A 29 9.04 -12.17 -3.81
C ASP A 29 9.93 -12.38 -5.04
N GLU A 30 10.28 -13.62 -5.36
CA GLU A 30 11.19 -13.95 -6.48
C GLU A 30 10.63 -13.44 -7.83
N ASP A 31 9.36 -13.01 -7.83
CA ASP A 31 8.68 -12.39 -8.96
C ASP A 31 8.90 -10.87 -9.10
N LEU A 32 9.31 -10.16 -8.03
CA LEU A 32 9.69 -8.72 -8.09
C LEU A 32 10.99 -8.51 -8.88
N ASP A 33 11.88 -9.51 -8.89
CA ASP A 33 13.25 -9.43 -9.40
C ASP A 33 13.40 -9.83 -10.89
N ARG A 34 12.28 -9.94 -11.63
CA ARG A 34 12.33 -10.38 -13.05
C ARG A 34 12.75 -9.31 -14.03
N ARG A 35 12.77 -8.04 -13.63
CA ARG A 35 13.01 -6.91 -14.55
C ARG A 35 14.49 -6.62 -14.70
N THR A 36 14.89 -6.43 -15.94
CA THR A 36 16.24 -5.98 -16.27
C THR A 36 16.40 -4.49 -15.94
N ASN A 37 17.62 -4.05 -15.67
CA ASN A 37 17.93 -2.62 -15.48
C ASN A 37 17.47 -1.77 -16.68
N ALA A 38 17.47 -2.32 -17.89
CA ALA A 38 16.98 -1.62 -19.07
C ALA A 38 15.46 -1.37 -19.01
N GLU A 39 14.67 -2.34 -18.53
CA GLU A 39 13.23 -2.18 -18.34
C GLU A 39 12.93 -1.19 -17.21
N ILE A 40 13.72 -1.24 -16.14
CA ILE A 40 13.63 -0.30 -15.02
C ILE A 40 13.97 1.12 -15.48
N ALA A 41 15.04 1.30 -16.26
CA ALA A 41 15.43 2.60 -16.79
C ALA A 41 14.30 3.24 -17.63
N VAL A 42 13.64 2.46 -18.49
CA VAL A 42 12.49 2.94 -19.29
C VAL A 42 11.33 3.36 -18.38
N PHE A 43 11.06 2.59 -17.32
CA PHE A 43 10.04 2.95 -16.35
C PHE A 43 10.39 4.26 -15.63
N LEU A 44 11.63 4.39 -15.14
CA LEU A 44 12.10 5.60 -14.46
C LEU A 44 12.06 6.82 -15.38
N GLU A 45 12.44 6.69 -16.65
CA GLU A 45 12.38 7.77 -17.64
C GLU A 45 10.95 8.34 -17.79
N GLU A 46 9.93 7.47 -17.71
CA GLU A 46 8.52 7.89 -17.81
C GLU A 46 7.99 8.48 -16.49
N HIS A 47 8.40 7.92 -15.35
CA HIS A 47 7.71 8.10 -14.08
C HIS A 47 8.51 8.85 -13.00
N CYS A 48 9.81 8.62 -12.92
CA CYS A 48 10.73 9.19 -11.92
C CYS A 48 12.07 9.53 -12.59
N PRO A 49 12.11 10.50 -13.53
CA PRO A 49 13.35 10.83 -14.24
C PRO A 49 14.46 11.28 -13.28
N GLU A 50 14.10 11.88 -12.15
CA GLU A 50 15.04 12.30 -11.11
C GLU A 50 15.87 11.12 -10.56
N ALA A 51 15.26 9.95 -10.36
CA ALA A 51 15.97 8.75 -9.93
C ALA A 51 16.93 8.21 -11.00
N LEU A 52 16.56 8.34 -12.28
CA LEU A 52 17.43 7.94 -13.39
C LEU A 52 18.62 8.88 -13.53
N ASP A 53 18.41 10.18 -13.31
CA ASP A 53 19.49 11.17 -13.25
C ASP A 53 20.48 10.81 -12.14
N ASP A 54 20.00 10.52 -10.93
CA ASP A 54 20.88 10.16 -9.79
C ASP A 54 21.71 8.90 -10.07
N ILE A 55 21.12 7.89 -10.73
CA ILE A 55 21.85 6.68 -11.19
C ILE A 55 22.93 7.04 -12.19
N ASN A 56 22.62 7.89 -13.17
CA ASN A 56 23.58 8.31 -14.19
C ASN A 56 24.72 9.12 -13.58
N ASP A 57 24.41 10.03 -12.64
CA ASP A 57 25.39 10.85 -11.94
C ASP A 57 26.36 9.98 -11.11
N ALA A 58 25.84 8.96 -10.41
CA ALA A 58 26.67 7.99 -9.68
C ALA A 58 27.59 7.20 -10.63
N SER A 59 27.06 6.80 -11.79
CA SER A 59 27.83 6.09 -12.82
C SER A 59 28.92 6.98 -13.45
N GLU A 60 28.62 8.25 -13.72
CA GLU A 60 29.59 9.25 -14.22
C GLU A 60 30.68 9.55 -13.19
N ALA A 61 30.34 9.51 -11.89
CA ALA A 61 31.28 9.67 -10.79
C ALA A 61 32.15 8.43 -10.51
N GLU A 62 31.93 7.32 -11.22
CA GLU A 62 32.54 6.00 -10.97
C GLU A 62 32.29 5.49 -9.53
N ASP A 63 31.15 5.85 -8.92
CA ASP A 63 30.74 5.39 -7.59
C ASP A 63 29.88 4.11 -7.69
N GLU A 64 30.56 2.98 -7.90
CA GLU A 64 29.89 1.67 -8.11
C GLU A 64 29.03 1.22 -6.91
N GLU A 65 29.39 1.61 -5.68
CA GLU A 65 28.65 1.23 -4.47
C GLU A 65 27.32 1.99 -4.42
N PHE A 66 27.37 3.32 -4.60
CA PHE A 66 26.17 4.14 -4.60
C PHE A 66 25.28 3.87 -5.81
N GLU A 67 25.87 3.67 -7.01
CA GLU A 67 25.11 3.25 -8.21
C GLU A 67 24.35 1.94 -7.95
N HIS A 68 24.99 0.98 -7.27
CA HIS A 68 24.35 -0.28 -6.93
C HIS A 68 23.15 -0.09 -5.99
N GLU A 69 23.30 0.73 -4.96
CA GLU A 69 22.22 1.06 -4.03
C GLU A 69 21.03 1.71 -4.76
N LEU A 70 21.27 2.70 -5.61
CA LEU A 70 20.23 3.36 -6.39
C LEU A 70 19.48 2.39 -7.31
N TRP A 71 20.19 1.46 -7.95
CA TRP A 71 19.56 0.40 -8.74
C TRP A 71 18.71 -0.55 -7.89
N GLN A 72 19.09 -0.85 -6.65
CA GLN A 72 18.26 -1.67 -5.77
C GLN A 72 17.00 -0.92 -5.35
N THR A 73 17.12 0.34 -4.95
CA THR A 73 15.95 1.17 -4.63
C THR A 73 15.00 1.29 -5.82
N ALA A 74 15.53 1.51 -7.02
CA ALA A 74 14.71 1.55 -8.24
C ALA A 74 13.97 0.23 -8.49
N ARG A 75 14.60 -0.93 -8.24
CA ARG A 75 13.94 -2.24 -8.33
C ARG A 75 12.80 -2.37 -7.34
N GLU A 76 13.03 -2.01 -6.08
CA GLU A 76 12.02 -2.07 -5.03
C GLU A 76 10.81 -1.20 -5.37
N VAL A 77 11.04 0.05 -5.76
CA VAL A 77 9.99 1.01 -6.13
C VAL A 77 9.19 0.53 -7.34
N VAL A 78 9.86 0.08 -8.41
CA VAL A 78 9.17 -0.48 -9.58
C VAL A 78 8.37 -1.71 -9.17
N GLY A 79 8.93 -2.56 -8.33
CA GLY A 79 8.26 -3.75 -7.83
C GLY A 79 6.96 -3.43 -7.08
N GLU A 80 7.02 -2.54 -6.10
CA GLU A 80 5.87 -2.09 -5.33
C GLU A 80 4.79 -1.44 -6.19
N PHE A 81 5.18 -0.68 -7.22
CA PHE A 81 4.22 -0.11 -8.17
C PHE A 81 3.34 -1.18 -8.82
N TYR A 82 3.92 -2.31 -9.25
CA TYR A 82 3.15 -3.37 -9.89
C TYR A 82 2.30 -4.18 -8.90
N ILE A 83 2.77 -4.36 -7.67
CA ILE A 83 1.95 -4.94 -6.60
C ILE A 83 0.70 -4.08 -6.38
N LEU A 84 0.87 -2.76 -6.19
CA LEU A 84 -0.26 -1.85 -5.98
C LEU A 84 -1.20 -1.79 -7.19
N LEU A 85 -0.65 -1.87 -8.40
CA LEU A 85 -1.42 -1.92 -9.65
C LEU A 85 -2.32 -3.15 -9.72
N GLU A 86 -1.84 -4.30 -9.25
CA GLU A 86 -2.58 -5.56 -9.25
C GLU A 86 -3.59 -5.64 -8.10
N ASP A 87 -3.20 -5.22 -6.90
CA ASP A 87 -3.99 -5.39 -5.67
C ASP A 87 -5.11 -4.35 -5.52
N ILE A 88 -4.81 -3.08 -5.81
CA ILE A 88 -5.73 -1.96 -5.57
C ILE A 88 -6.16 -1.33 -6.90
N GLY A 89 -5.20 -1.12 -7.79
CA GLY A 89 -5.44 -0.61 -9.14
C GLY A 89 -4.51 0.52 -9.55
N ARG A 90 -4.73 1.00 -10.78
CA ARG A 90 -3.90 2.01 -11.44
C ARG A 90 -3.77 3.31 -10.64
N GLU A 91 -4.87 3.81 -10.08
CA GLU A 91 -4.87 5.09 -9.36
C GLU A 91 -3.96 5.04 -8.12
N ALA A 92 -3.97 3.91 -7.39
CA ALA A 92 -3.09 3.70 -6.25
C ALA A 92 -1.61 3.58 -6.65
N ALA A 93 -1.34 2.87 -7.74
CA ALA A 93 0.02 2.72 -8.27
C ALA A 93 0.58 4.08 -8.74
N GLU A 94 -0.22 4.88 -9.46
CA GLU A 94 0.17 6.23 -9.91
C GLU A 94 0.38 7.19 -8.72
N ALA A 95 -0.46 7.12 -7.69
CA ALA A 95 -0.26 7.88 -6.46
C ALA A 95 1.05 7.50 -5.74
N PHE A 96 1.34 6.21 -5.61
CA PHE A 96 2.58 5.71 -5.02
C PHE A 96 3.84 6.26 -5.71
N ILE A 97 3.88 6.21 -7.04
CA ILE A 97 5.01 6.75 -7.81
C ILE A 97 5.12 8.26 -7.66
N SER A 98 4.00 8.98 -7.65
CA SER A 98 3.99 10.42 -7.42
C SER A 98 4.54 10.79 -6.04
N ILE A 99 4.25 10.01 -5.00
CA ILE A 99 4.79 10.21 -3.63
C ILE A 99 6.31 10.09 -3.66
N HIS A 100 6.84 9.02 -4.28
CA HIS A 100 8.28 8.76 -4.35
C HIS A 100 9.01 9.83 -5.16
N ARG A 101 8.43 10.27 -6.29
CA ARG A 101 9.00 11.36 -7.09
C ARG A 101 9.09 12.68 -6.29
N ASN A 102 8.06 13.03 -5.53
CA ASN A 102 8.07 14.24 -4.71
C ASN A 102 9.11 14.16 -3.58
N GLU A 103 9.41 12.97 -3.07
CA GLU A 103 10.49 12.76 -2.10
C GLU A 103 11.87 13.06 -2.71
N LEU A 104 12.15 12.52 -3.91
CA LEU A 104 13.39 12.81 -4.64
C LEU A 104 13.56 14.30 -4.96
N ILE A 105 12.49 14.95 -5.41
CA ILE A 105 12.49 16.39 -5.68
C ILE A 105 12.78 17.16 -4.39
N ALA A 106 12.14 16.80 -3.27
CA ALA A 106 12.37 17.46 -1.99
C ALA A 106 13.82 17.30 -1.52
N ASP A 107 14.40 16.11 -1.64
CA ASP A 107 15.80 15.84 -1.25
C ASP A 107 16.78 16.65 -2.09
N ARG A 108 16.55 16.74 -3.41
CA ARG A 108 17.37 17.57 -4.32
C ARG A 108 17.30 19.05 -3.94
N ILE A 109 16.10 19.58 -3.71
CA ILE A 109 15.92 20.98 -3.30
C ILE A 109 16.56 21.26 -1.94
N VAL A 110 16.48 20.32 -0.99
CA VAL A 110 17.15 20.44 0.31
C VAL A 110 18.68 20.50 0.14
N GLY A 111 19.24 19.70 -0.77
CA GLY A 111 20.65 19.77 -1.14
C GLY A 111 21.02 21.13 -1.71
N GLU A 112 20.27 21.64 -2.67
CA GLU A 112 20.49 22.95 -3.29
C GLU A 112 20.38 24.10 -2.29
N LEU A 113 19.41 24.05 -1.37
CA LEU A 113 19.27 25.01 -0.28
C LEU A 113 20.46 24.97 0.70
N HIS A 114 21.12 23.82 0.85
CA HIS A 114 22.29 23.71 1.70
C HIS A 114 23.53 24.36 1.08
N ASP A 115 23.67 24.23 -0.24
CA ASP A 115 24.86 24.63 -1.00
C ASP A 115 24.74 26.01 -1.69
N GLY A 116 23.54 26.58 -1.79
CA GLY A 116 23.21 27.76 -2.61
C GLY A 116 23.43 29.15 -1.99
N GLU A 117 23.39 30.18 -2.86
CA GLU A 117 23.43 31.62 -2.49
C GLU A 117 22.00 32.20 -2.26
N GLU A 118 21.87 33.25 -1.42
CA GLU A 118 20.59 33.81 -0.94
C GLU A 118 19.57 34.23 -2.04
N GLU A 119 19.98 34.46 -3.29
CA GLU A 119 19.09 35.01 -4.34
C GLU A 119 18.03 34.02 -4.86
N GLU A 120 18.24 32.71 -4.74
CA GLU A 120 17.30 31.66 -5.22
C GLU A 120 16.57 30.92 -4.08
N GLU A 121 16.92 31.23 -2.82
CA GLU A 121 16.46 30.50 -1.64
C GLU A 121 14.93 30.56 -1.45
N GLU A 122 14.29 31.70 -1.74
CA GLU A 122 12.84 31.85 -1.57
C GLU A 122 12.05 31.04 -2.61
N ALA A 123 12.57 30.91 -3.84
CA ALA A 123 11.93 30.10 -4.88
C ALA A 123 12.05 28.62 -4.56
N LEU A 124 13.25 28.16 -4.18
CA LEU A 124 13.49 26.77 -3.76
C LEU A 124 12.66 26.39 -2.53
N ARG A 125 12.50 27.28 -1.56
CA ARG A 125 11.61 27.03 -0.41
C ARG A 125 10.16 26.84 -0.82
N LEU A 126 9.66 27.62 -1.77
CA LEU A 126 8.28 27.48 -2.26
C LEU A 126 8.10 26.15 -3.00
N GLU A 127 9.09 25.74 -3.81
CA GLU A 127 9.08 24.46 -4.51
C GLU A 127 9.15 23.27 -3.54
N LEU A 128 9.95 23.39 -2.48
CA LEU A 128 10.00 22.39 -1.40
C LEU A 128 8.66 22.29 -0.65
N GLU A 129 8.02 23.42 -0.35
CA GLU A 129 6.70 23.43 0.27
C GLU A 129 5.65 22.74 -0.62
N GLU A 130 5.72 22.95 -1.93
CA GLU A 130 4.85 22.29 -2.91
C GLU A 130 5.12 20.78 -2.99
N ALA A 131 6.39 20.37 -3.08
CA ALA A 131 6.78 18.96 -3.10
C ALA A 131 6.31 18.21 -1.84
N ILE A 132 6.49 18.81 -0.66
CA ILE A 132 6.01 18.26 0.61
C ILE A 132 4.49 18.19 0.64
N ALA A 133 3.79 19.23 0.18
CA ALA A 133 2.33 19.24 0.14
C ALA A 133 1.79 18.12 -0.76
N ASN A 134 2.35 17.97 -1.96
CA ASN A 134 1.98 16.92 -2.92
C ASN A 134 2.29 15.52 -2.38
N HIS A 135 3.43 15.34 -1.72
CA HIS A 135 3.79 14.07 -1.07
C HIS A 135 2.77 13.68 0.01
N LEU A 136 2.41 14.63 0.89
CA LEU A 136 1.42 14.38 1.96
C LEU A 136 0.01 14.12 1.42
N GLU A 137 -0.42 14.89 0.41
CA GLU A 137 -1.71 14.65 -0.26
C GLU A 137 -1.74 13.27 -0.91
N GLY A 138 -0.67 12.89 -1.61
CA GLY A 138 -0.53 11.56 -2.22
C GLY A 138 -0.64 10.44 -1.19
N ILE A 139 0.04 10.56 -0.03
CA ILE A 139 -0.05 9.57 1.06
C ILE A 139 -1.50 9.44 1.55
N LEU A 140 -2.18 10.56 1.79
CA LEU A 140 -3.57 10.54 2.27
C LEU A 140 -4.52 9.90 1.26
N ASP A 141 -4.33 10.18 -0.03
CA ASP A 141 -5.11 9.59 -1.10
C ASP A 141 -4.85 8.08 -1.23
N LEU A 142 -3.60 7.65 -1.14
CA LEU A 142 -3.22 6.23 -1.17
C LEU A 142 -3.82 5.47 0.01
N GLU A 143 -3.72 6.02 1.22
CA GLU A 143 -4.33 5.43 2.41
C GLU A 143 -5.87 5.38 2.31
N ARG A 144 -6.51 6.41 1.74
CA ARG A 144 -7.95 6.37 1.46
C ARG A 144 -8.31 5.19 0.54
N MET A 145 -7.57 5.01 -0.56
CA MET A 145 -7.82 3.93 -1.51
C MET A 145 -7.65 2.54 -0.87
N LYS A 146 -6.61 2.35 -0.04
CA LYS A 146 -6.41 1.12 0.73
C LYS A 146 -7.59 0.83 1.66
N LEU A 147 -8.02 1.83 2.43
CA LEU A 147 -9.11 1.68 3.38
C LEU A 147 -10.44 1.37 2.68
N GLU A 148 -10.71 1.98 1.52
CA GLU A 148 -11.90 1.67 0.71
C GLU A 148 -11.89 0.21 0.22
N ARG A 149 -10.71 -0.29 -0.16
CA ARG A 149 -10.53 -1.69 -0.56
C ARG A 149 -10.79 -2.65 0.60
N GLU A 150 -10.16 -2.41 1.75
CA GLU A 150 -10.35 -3.22 2.96
C GLU A 150 -11.81 -3.22 3.42
N LEU A 151 -12.47 -2.07 3.36
CA LEU A 151 -13.89 -1.96 3.71
C LEU A 151 -14.76 -2.84 2.80
N THR A 152 -14.49 -2.81 1.50
CA THR A 152 -15.23 -3.64 0.52
C THR A 152 -15.06 -5.13 0.83
N GLU A 153 -13.84 -5.58 1.13
CA GLU A 153 -13.58 -6.98 1.48
C GLU A 153 -14.27 -7.41 2.78
N ILE A 154 -14.34 -6.52 3.76
CA ILE A 154 -15.06 -6.77 5.01
C ILE A 154 -16.57 -6.87 4.75
N GLU A 155 -17.13 -5.99 3.93
CA GLU A 155 -18.55 -6.00 3.57
C GLU A 155 -18.94 -7.27 2.81
N GLU A 156 -18.09 -7.76 1.91
CA GLU A 156 -18.28 -9.03 1.20
C GLU A 156 -18.28 -10.22 2.17
N ARG A 157 -17.28 -10.30 3.05
CA ARG A 157 -17.21 -11.36 4.08
C ARG A 157 -18.39 -11.32 5.03
N ALA A 158 -18.86 -10.13 5.42
CA ALA A 158 -20.04 -9.99 6.26
C ALA A 158 -21.30 -10.56 5.59
N ARG A 159 -21.46 -10.32 4.29
CA ARG A 159 -22.57 -10.87 3.50
C ARG A 159 -22.51 -12.39 3.40
N GLU A 160 -21.33 -12.95 3.12
CA GLU A 160 -21.15 -14.42 3.07
C GLU A 160 -21.49 -15.09 4.40
N LEU A 161 -21.11 -14.47 5.52
CA LEU A 161 -21.44 -14.96 6.85
C LEU A 161 -22.95 -14.90 7.13
N GLU A 162 -23.62 -13.82 6.74
CA GLU A 162 -25.08 -13.67 6.88
C GLU A 162 -25.82 -14.74 6.06
N GLU A 163 -25.42 -14.97 4.80
CA GLU A 163 -25.99 -16.03 3.96
C GLU A 163 -25.80 -17.40 4.61
N ARG A 164 -24.61 -17.66 5.17
CA ARG A 164 -24.31 -18.93 5.82
C ARG A 164 -25.09 -19.14 7.12
N GLU A 165 -25.31 -18.08 7.89
CA GLU A 165 -26.15 -18.12 9.10
C GLU A 165 -27.59 -18.50 8.73
N GLN A 166 -28.16 -17.87 7.70
CA GLN A 166 -29.51 -18.17 7.21
C GLN A 166 -29.64 -19.63 6.73
N GLU A 167 -28.64 -20.16 6.02
CA GLU A 167 -28.62 -21.58 5.62
C GLU A 167 -28.63 -22.52 6.82
N LEU A 168 -27.84 -22.21 7.86
CA LEU A 168 -27.78 -23.02 9.07
C LEU A 168 -29.08 -22.98 9.85
N GLU A 169 -29.71 -21.81 9.98
CA GLU A 169 -31.03 -21.67 10.61
C GLU A 169 -32.11 -22.47 9.87
N ALA A 170 -32.13 -22.42 8.54
CA ALA A 170 -33.07 -23.20 7.73
C ALA A 170 -32.83 -24.71 7.89
N LEU A 171 -31.57 -25.15 7.95
CA LEU A 171 -31.22 -26.55 8.20
C LEU A 171 -31.65 -27.02 9.59
N ASP A 172 -31.51 -26.18 10.61
CA ASP A 172 -31.92 -26.51 11.98
C ASP A 172 -33.45 -26.62 12.08
N GLN A 173 -34.19 -25.68 11.47
CA GLN A 173 -35.65 -25.74 11.37
C GLN A 173 -36.14 -27.02 10.68
N ASN A 174 -35.54 -27.36 9.52
CA ASN A 174 -35.87 -28.58 8.80
C ASN A 174 -35.60 -29.84 9.63
N ARG A 175 -34.51 -29.84 10.42
CA ARG A 175 -34.18 -30.94 11.31
C ARG A 175 -35.20 -31.07 12.44
N GLU A 176 -35.59 -29.97 13.07
CA GLU A 176 -36.61 -29.98 14.13
C GLU A 176 -37.96 -30.47 13.61
N GLU A 177 -38.35 -30.05 12.41
CA GLU A 177 -39.58 -30.50 11.75
C GLU A 177 -39.52 -32.00 11.44
N ALA A 178 -38.43 -32.49 10.84
CA ALA A 178 -38.26 -33.92 10.57
C ALA A 178 -38.30 -34.79 11.84
N ILE A 179 -37.69 -34.33 12.94
CA ILE A 179 -37.75 -35.02 14.23
C ILE A 179 -39.19 -35.03 14.78
N ARG A 180 -39.91 -33.92 14.65
CA ARG A 180 -41.32 -33.83 15.09
C ARG A 180 -42.21 -34.80 14.31
N GLU A 181 -42.10 -34.81 12.99
CA GLU A 181 -42.86 -35.70 12.12
C GLU A 181 -42.58 -37.18 12.46
N GLN A 182 -41.32 -37.56 12.65
CA GLN A 182 -40.94 -38.91 13.07
C GLN A 182 -41.54 -39.30 14.43
N MET A 183 -41.55 -38.38 15.41
CA MET A 183 -42.17 -38.65 16.71
C MET A 183 -43.68 -38.79 16.61
N GLU A 184 -44.36 -37.97 15.79
CA GLU A 184 -45.80 -38.09 15.57
C GLU A 184 -46.19 -39.40 14.87
N GLU A 185 -45.38 -39.86 13.92
CA GLU A 185 -45.57 -41.14 13.24
C GLU A 185 -45.45 -42.31 14.22
N LEU A 186 -44.36 -42.36 15.02
CA LEU A 186 -44.16 -43.39 16.04
C LEU A 186 -45.29 -43.44 17.07
N LEU A 187 -45.73 -42.27 17.56
CA LEU A 187 -46.82 -42.20 18.54
C LEU A 187 -48.16 -42.65 17.95
N ARG A 188 -48.40 -42.44 16.65
CA ARG A 188 -49.61 -42.90 15.97
C ARG A 188 -49.60 -44.41 15.78
N GLU A 189 -48.48 -44.97 15.32
CA GLU A 189 -48.31 -46.42 15.16
C GLU A 189 -48.48 -47.16 16.50
N GLU A 190 -47.91 -46.64 17.60
CA GLU A 190 -48.08 -47.21 18.95
C GLU A 190 -49.55 -47.17 19.41
N HIS A 191 -50.29 -46.12 19.05
CA HIS A 191 -51.70 -46.01 19.39
C HIS A 191 -52.58 -46.98 18.61
N GLU A 192 -52.30 -47.17 17.31
CA GLU A 192 -53.00 -48.11 16.45
C GLU A 192 -52.74 -49.57 16.86
N GLU A 193 -51.50 -49.94 17.21
CA GLU A 193 -51.18 -51.28 17.75
C GLU A 193 -51.90 -51.57 19.08
N HIS A 194 -52.14 -50.55 19.90
CA HIS A 194 -52.85 -50.68 21.18
C HIS A 194 -54.39 -50.75 21.04
N GLU A 195 -54.98 -50.25 19.96
CA GLU A 195 -56.43 -50.36 19.69
C GLU A 195 -56.82 -51.70 19.03
N GLU A 196 -55.87 -52.42 18.40
CA GLU A 196 -56.11 -53.72 17.77
C GLU A 196 -55.99 -54.94 18.72
N HIS A 197 -55.56 -54.73 19.97
CA HIS A 197 -55.36 -55.77 21.00
C HIS A 197 -56.38 -55.73 22.15
#